data_AF-A0A849SZV0-F1
#
_entry.id   AF-A0A849SZV0-F1
#
_cell.length_a   1.000
_cell.length_b   1.000
_cell.length_c   1.000
_cell.angle_alpha   90.00
_cell.angle_beta   90.00
_cell.angle_gamma   90.00
#
_symmetry.space_group_name_H-M   'P 1'
#
loop_
_entity.id
_entity.type
_entity.pdbx_description
1 polymer ?
#
loop_
_entity_poly.entity_id
_entity_poly.type
_entity_poly.pdbx_seq_one_letter_code
_entity_poly.pdbx_strand_id
1 'polypeptide(L)'
;MKTLITTLFCLGMNLTANAATCYEATAKTPSNIPQTFCFDSLSLNLDANLLEVSGSDTQLPKNLSASITRSREDRFSFKAKNMFFDFNETMCGESIQAFLLISGRSNEYGEVETSFVDVSVNYEITNDNCHSHPNVETFTYKLVK
;
A
#
# COMPACT_ATOMS: atom_id res chain seq x y z
N MET A 1 -44.95 39.49 -22.56
CA MET A 1 -43.51 39.21 -22.38
C MET A 1 -43.37 38.53 -21.02
N LYS A 2 -42.98 37.25 -21.00
CA LYS A 2 -42.85 36.43 -19.77
C LYS A 2 -41.38 36.42 -19.36
N THR A 3 -41.07 36.99 -18.21
CA THR A 3 -39.72 36.96 -17.62
C THR A 3 -39.61 35.70 -16.77
N LEU A 4 -38.81 34.72 -17.23
CA LEU A 4 -38.39 33.59 -16.41
C LEU A 4 -37.29 34.06 -15.46
N ILE A 5 -37.52 33.93 -14.16
CA ILE A 5 -36.47 34.03 -13.14
C ILE A 5 -36.01 32.60 -12.88
N THR A 6 -34.81 32.26 -13.34
CA THR A 6 -34.17 30.98 -13.05
C THR A 6 -33.35 31.12 -11.77
N THR A 7 -33.83 30.51 -10.69
CA THR A 7 -33.13 30.36 -9.42
C THR A 7 -31.96 29.37 -9.58
N LEU A 8 -30.73 29.86 -9.42
CA LEU A 8 -29.53 29.02 -9.39
C LEU A 8 -29.32 28.50 -7.97
N PHE A 9 -29.72 27.26 -7.72
CA PHE A 9 -29.48 26.53 -6.47
C PHE A 9 -28.06 25.96 -6.54
N CYS A 10 -27.06 26.68 -6.00
CA CYS A 10 -25.74 26.12 -5.77
C CYS A 10 -25.81 25.15 -4.58
N LEU A 11 -26.05 23.87 -4.88
CA LEU A 11 -25.77 22.77 -3.96
C LEU A 11 -24.26 22.74 -3.71
N GLY A 12 -23.85 23.23 -2.54
CA GLY A 12 -22.52 23.04 -2.01
C GLY A 12 -22.24 21.55 -1.85
N MET A 13 -21.53 20.97 -2.82
CA MET A 13 -20.92 19.66 -2.66
C MET A 13 -19.85 19.78 -1.58
N ASN A 14 -20.14 19.25 -0.40
CA ASN A 14 -19.10 18.94 0.58
C ASN A 14 -18.20 17.88 -0.05
N LEU A 15 -17.09 18.29 -0.66
CA LEU A 15 -15.97 17.40 -0.94
C LEU A 15 -15.41 16.97 0.41
N THR A 16 -15.81 15.79 0.88
CA THR A 16 -15.06 15.07 1.90
C THR A 16 -13.73 14.67 1.26
N ALA A 17 -12.74 15.55 1.34
CA ALA A 17 -11.36 15.17 1.07
C ALA A 17 -10.99 14.13 2.12
N ASN A 18 -10.99 12.85 1.73
CA ASN A 18 -10.39 11.79 2.54
C ASN A 18 -8.92 12.17 2.70
N ALA A 19 -8.51 12.46 3.93
CA ALA A 19 -7.12 12.75 4.22
C ALA A 19 -6.31 11.46 4.03
N ALA A 20 -5.22 11.55 3.26
CA ALA A 20 -4.30 10.43 3.09
C ALA A 20 -3.71 10.01 4.44
N THR A 21 -3.62 8.70 4.68
CA THR A 21 -2.96 8.10 5.83
C THR A 21 -1.50 7.82 5.47
N CYS A 22 -0.56 8.46 6.15
CA CYS A 22 0.86 8.38 5.82
C CYS A 22 1.66 7.57 6.86
N TYR A 23 2.67 6.85 6.38
CA TYR A 23 3.58 6.03 7.14
C TYR A 23 5.02 6.43 6.80
N GLU A 24 5.87 6.69 7.80
CA GLU A 24 7.26 7.09 7.62
C GLU A 24 8.22 5.99 8.10
N ALA A 25 9.26 5.73 7.32
CA ALA A 25 10.27 4.73 7.66
C ALA A 25 11.02 5.12 8.95
N THR A 26 11.23 4.13 9.83
CA THR A 26 11.89 4.34 11.13
C THR A 26 13.41 4.49 11.03
N ALA A 27 13.97 4.22 9.87
CA ALA A 27 15.40 4.34 9.57
C ALA A 27 15.57 4.96 8.17
N LYS A 28 16.78 5.40 7.86
CA LYS A 28 17.10 5.90 6.52
C LYS A 28 16.99 4.75 5.52
N THR A 29 16.23 4.98 4.46
CA THR A 29 16.04 4.01 3.37
C THR A 29 17.02 4.27 2.21
N PRO A 30 17.31 3.23 1.38
CA PRO A 30 18.00 3.40 0.10
C PRO A 30 17.23 4.33 -0.85
N SER A 31 17.90 4.93 -1.83
CA SER A 31 17.31 5.97 -2.70
C SER A 31 16.15 5.51 -3.58
N ASN A 32 16.03 4.21 -3.83
CA ASN A 32 14.97 3.56 -4.59
C ASN A 32 13.78 3.13 -3.71
N ILE A 33 13.83 3.39 -2.40
CA ILE A 33 12.77 3.08 -1.45
C ILE A 33 12.23 4.40 -0.90
N PRO A 34 10.92 4.68 -1.03
CA PRO A 34 10.35 5.91 -0.47
C PRO A 34 10.51 5.99 1.04
N GLN A 35 10.92 7.15 1.56
CA GLN A 35 10.96 7.37 3.02
C GLN A 35 9.55 7.43 3.65
N THR A 36 8.53 7.72 2.83
CA THR A 36 7.14 7.86 3.26
C THR A 36 6.22 7.16 2.26
N PHE A 37 5.23 6.44 2.77
CA PHE A 37 4.11 5.92 1.99
C PHE A 37 2.81 6.58 2.45
N CYS A 38 2.03 7.15 1.54
CA CYS A 38 0.73 7.73 1.83
C CYS A 38 -0.36 7.01 1.04
N PHE A 39 -1.39 6.56 1.75
CA PHE A 39 -2.53 5.85 1.18
C PHE A 39 -3.80 6.67 1.37
N ASP A 40 -4.53 6.92 0.29
CA ASP A 40 -5.85 7.54 0.34
C ASP A 40 -6.89 6.54 0.88
N SER A 41 -6.75 5.25 0.52
CA SER A 41 -7.53 4.15 1.09
C SER A 41 -6.82 2.81 1.00
N LEU A 42 -7.21 1.90 1.89
CA LEU A 42 -6.87 0.49 1.89
C LEU A 42 -8.17 -0.32 1.99
N SER A 43 -8.40 -1.27 1.07
CA SER A 43 -9.57 -2.14 1.08
C SER A 43 -9.17 -3.57 0.76
N LEU A 44 -9.71 -4.53 1.52
CA LEU A 44 -9.43 -5.95 1.32
C LEU A 44 -10.54 -6.58 0.47
N ASN A 45 -10.18 -7.01 -0.73
CA ASN A 45 -11.05 -7.80 -1.58
C ASN A 45 -10.98 -9.28 -1.18
N LEU A 46 -11.97 -9.71 -0.41
CA LEU A 46 -12.02 -11.07 0.17
C LEU A 46 -12.15 -12.16 -0.91
N ASP A 47 -12.85 -11.88 -2.00
CA ASP A 47 -13.07 -12.84 -3.09
C ASP A 47 -11.82 -13.01 -3.96
N ALA A 48 -11.14 -11.90 -4.26
CA ALA A 48 -9.94 -11.90 -5.10
C ALA A 48 -8.65 -12.21 -4.33
N ASN A 49 -8.70 -12.25 -2.98
CA ASN A 49 -7.51 -12.32 -2.12
C ASN A 49 -6.50 -11.21 -2.43
N LEU A 50 -6.98 -9.97 -2.54
CA LEU A 50 -6.17 -8.79 -2.85
C LEU A 50 -6.38 -7.71 -1.79
N LEU A 51 -5.31 -7.00 -1.46
CA LEU A 51 -5.39 -5.69 -0.83
C LEU A 51 -5.33 -4.63 -1.93
N GLU A 52 -6.41 -3.88 -2.08
CA GLU A 52 -6.52 -2.73 -2.97
C GLU A 52 -6.02 -1.48 -2.24
N VAL A 53 -5.10 -0.77 -2.89
CA VAL A 53 -4.43 0.41 -2.38
C VAL A 53 -4.72 1.57 -3.32
N SER A 54 -5.24 2.66 -2.77
CA SER A 54 -5.37 3.92 -3.50
C SER A 54 -4.46 4.98 -2.89
N GLY A 55 -3.93 5.85 -3.73
CA GLY A 55 -2.97 6.88 -3.35
C GLY A 55 -2.56 7.71 -4.56
N SER A 56 -2.01 8.89 -4.29
CA SER A 56 -1.45 9.77 -5.32
C SER A 56 -0.09 9.33 -5.85
N ASP A 57 0.60 8.41 -5.15
CA ASP A 57 1.89 7.88 -5.58
C ASP A 57 1.73 6.82 -6.67
N THR A 58 2.18 7.16 -7.88
CA THR A 58 2.09 6.29 -9.06
C THR A 58 3.08 5.13 -9.03
N GLN A 59 4.09 5.15 -8.15
CA GLN A 59 5.08 4.08 -8.04
C GLN A 59 4.60 2.93 -7.15
N LEU A 60 3.50 3.12 -6.42
CA LEU A 60 2.97 2.08 -5.54
C LEU A 60 2.09 1.08 -6.30
N PRO A 61 2.20 -0.22 -5.97
CA PRO A 61 1.33 -1.24 -6.54
C PRO A 61 -0.09 -1.00 -6.02
N LYS A 62 -1.04 -0.82 -6.95
CA LYS A 62 -2.46 -0.61 -6.61
C LYS A 62 -3.13 -1.84 -6.01
N ASN A 63 -2.58 -3.02 -6.27
CA ASN A 63 -3.07 -4.30 -5.77
C ASN A 63 -1.91 -5.08 -5.18
N LEU A 64 -2.07 -5.61 -3.98
CA LEU A 64 -1.12 -6.52 -3.36
C LEU A 64 -1.79 -7.88 -3.18
N SER A 65 -1.07 -8.96 -3.51
CA SER A 65 -1.57 -10.31 -3.26
C SER A 65 -1.66 -10.54 -1.76
N ALA A 66 -2.85 -10.88 -1.26
CA ALA A 66 -3.13 -11.02 0.16
C ALA A 66 -3.35 -12.49 0.55
N SER A 67 -2.69 -12.92 1.61
CA SER A 67 -3.08 -14.10 2.37
C SER A 67 -4.06 -13.66 3.45
N ILE A 68 -5.28 -14.20 3.43
CA ILE A 68 -6.39 -13.80 4.30
C ILE A 68 -6.73 -14.97 5.23
N THR A 69 -6.76 -14.69 6.53
CA THR A 69 -7.13 -15.66 7.56
C THR A 69 -8.29 -15.12 8.37
N ARG A 70 -9.38 -15.88 8.45
CA ARG A 70 -10.50 -15.53 9.33
C ARG A 70 -10.07 -15.68 10.79
N SER A 71 -10.08 -14.58 11.53
CA SER A 71 -9.65 -14.53 12.93
C SER A 71 -10.81 -14.71 13.91
N ARG A 72 -12.02 -14.24 13.52
CA ARG A 72 -13.30 -14.38 14.22
C ARG A 72 -14.45 -14.41 13.22
N GLU A 73 -15.68 -14.59 13.69
CA GLU A 73 -16.87 -14.59 12.82
C GLU A 73 -16.95 -13.34 11.93
N ASP A 74 -16.58 -12.17 12.45
CA ASP A 74 -16.75 -10.86 11.81
C ASP A 74 -15.43 -10.20 11.37
N ARG A 75 -14.28 -10.88 11.50
CA ARG A 75 -12.96 -10.27 11.31
C ARG A 75 -11.97 -11.15 10.57
N PHE A 76 -11.24 -10.53 9.67
CA PHE A 76 -10.14 -11.14 8.93
C PHE A 76 -8.81 -10.48 9.31
N SER A 77 -7.78 -11.29 9.41
CA SER A 77 -6.39 -10.83 9.40
C SER A 77 -5.84 -11.04 7.99
N PHE A 78 -5.02 -10.10 7.50
CA PHE A 78 -4.39 -10.24 6.20
C PHE A 78 -2.90 -9.94 6.25
N LYS A 79 -2.17 -10.53 5.30
CA LYS A 79 -0.80 -10.17 4.96
C LYS A 79 -0.73 -10.04 3.45
N ALA A 80 -0.48 -8.83 2.96
CA ALA A 80 -0.41 -8.52 1.55
C ALA A 80 1.03 -8.16 1.15
N LYS A 81 1.46 -8.63 -0.02
CA LYS A 81 2.80 -8.39 -0.56
C LYS A 81 2.71 -8.08 -2.05
N ASN A 82 3.49 -7.10 -2.51
CA ASN A 82 3.79 -6.96 -3.93
C ASN A 82 5.17 -6.31 -4.14
N MET A 83 5.80 -6.61 -5.26
CA MET A 83 7.04 -5.96 -5.70
C MET A 83 6.69 -4.60 -6.30
N PHE A 84 7.47 -3.57 -5.96
CA PHE A 84 7.31 -2.22 -6.52
C PHE A 84 8.60 -1.67 -7.14
N PHE A 85 9.73 -2.34 -6.89
CA PHE A 85 11.00 -2.04 -7.53
C PHE A 85 11.71 -3.34 -7.89
N ASP A 86 12.25 -3.39 -9.10
CA ASP A 86 13.05 -4.50 -9.62
C ASP A 86 14.18 -3.93 -10.49
N PHE A 87 15.41 -4.22 -10.09
CA PHE A 87 16.60 -3.99 -10.87
C PHE A 87 17.33 -5.32 -10.97
N ASN A 88 17.74 -5.68 -12.18
CA ASN A 88 18.47 -6.90 -12.42
C ASN A 88 19.45 -6.68 -13.56
N GLU A 89 20.74 -6.82 -13.26
CA GLU A 89 21.76 -6.81 -14.29
C GLU A 89 21.65 -8.04 -15.18
N THR A 90 22.01 -7.87 -16.45
CA THR A 90 22.08 -9.01 -17.37
C THR A 90 23.18 -9.98 -16.95
N MET A 91 23.01 -11.27 -17.26
CA MET A 91 23.96 -12.33 -16.89
C MET A 91 24.04 -12.52 -15.36
N CYS A 92 25.18 -12.98 -14.85
CA CYS A 92 25.45 -13.22 -13.42
C CYS A 92 25.89 -11.94 -12.71
N GLY A 93 24.99 -10.95 -12.66
CA GLY A 93 25.25 -9.63 -12.08
C GLY A 93 24.44 -9.37 -10.81
N GLU A 94 24.43 -8.10 -10.40
CA GLU A 94 23.66 -7.65 -9.25
C GLU A 94 22.16 -7.63 -9.54
N SER A 95 21.35 -8.00 -8.55
CA SER A 95 19.90 -7.82 -8.55
C SER A 95 19.45 -7.18 -7.26
N ILE A 96 18.50 -6.25 -7.37
CA ILE A 96 17.88 -5.52 -6.27
C ILE A 96 16.37 -5.58 -6.45
N GLN A 97 15.66 -6.06 -5.43
CA GLN A 97 14.20 -6.12 -5.43
C GLN A 97 13.65 -5.48 -4.17
N ALA A 98 12.54 -4.76 -4.31
CA ALA A 98 11.83 -4.21 -3.17
C ALA A 98 10.37 -4.66 -3.17
N PHE A 99 9.97 -5.23 -2.04
CA PHE A 99 8.62 -5.69 -1.82
C PHE A 99 7.97 -4.84 -0.74
N LEU A 100 6.81 -4.28 -1.05
CA LEU A 100 5.92 -3.65 -0.08
C LEU A 100 5.12 -4.75 0.62
N LEU A 101 5.15 -4.74 1.95
CA LEU A 101 4.38 -5.63 2.80
C LEU A 101 3.42 -4.78 3.63
N ILE A 102 2.14 -5.16 3.59
CA ILE A 102 1.10 -4.55 4.41
C ILE A 102 0.36 -5.66 5.13
N SER A 103 0.32 -5.62 6.46
CA SER A 103 -0.52 -6.53 7.24
C SER A 103 -1.49 -5.76 8.11
N GLY A 104 -2.63 -6.38 8.41
CA GLY A 104 -3.59 -5.76 9.31
C GLY A 104 -4.85 -6.58 9.50
N ARG A 105 -5.94 -5.88 9.82
CA ARG A 105 -7.26 -6.46 10.08
C ARG A 105 -8.32 -5.79 9.22
N SER A 106 -9.36 -6.54 8.87
CA SER A 106 -10.57 -6.01 8.26
C SER A 106 -11.82 -6.58 8.91
N ASN A 107 -12.94 -5.86 8.76
CA ASN A 107 -14.26 -6.37 9.08
C ASN A 107 -14.78 -7.36 8.02
N GLU A 108 -16.00 -7.85 8.20
CA GLU A 108 -16.68 -8.79 7.30
C GLU A 108 -16.93 -8.26 5.88
N TYR A 109 -16.87 -6.95 5.68
CA TYR A 109 -17.06 -6.28 4.39
C TYR A 109 -15.74 -5.93 3.69
N GLY A 110 -14.59 -6.31 4.27
CA GLY A 110 -13.28 -5.99 3.69
C GLY A 110 -12.79 -4.56 3.98
N GLU A 111 -13.45 -3.82 4.87
CA GLU A 111 -12.97 -2.51 5.32
C GLU A 111 -11.79 -2.68 6.28
N VAL A 112 -10.64 -2.05 5.96
CA VAL A 112 -9.40 -2.19 6.72
C VAL A 112 -9.41 -1.29 7.96
N GLU A 113 -9.13 -1.88 9.13
CA GLU A 113 -8.96 -1.15 10.39
C GLU A 113 -7.55 -0.53 10.43
N THR A 114 -7.42 0.75 10.01
CA THR A 114 -6.12 1.45 9.86
C THR A 114 -5.24 1.47 11.11
N SER A 115 -5.85 1.40 12.30
CA SER A 115 -5.14 1.32 13.59
C SER A 115 -4.37 0.02 13.82
N PHE A 116 -4.65 -1.02 13.03
CA PHE A 116 -3.99 -2.32 13.06
C PHE A 116 -3.14 -2.58 11.82
N VAL A 117 -2.88 -1.56 11.00
CA VAL A 117 -2.07 -1.69 9.79
C VAL A 117 -0.60 -1.52 10.12
N ASP A 118 0.19 -2.53 9.78
CA ASP A 118 1.65 -2.52 9.78
C ASP A 118 2.16 -2.45 8.34
N VAL A 119 3.12 -1.56 8.09
CA VAL A 119 3.73 -1.35 6.77
C VAL A 119 5.23 -1.59 6.88
N SER A 120 5.76 -2.42 6.00
CA SER A 120 7.19 -2.65 5.87
C SER A 120 7.63 -2.87 4.43
N VAL A 121 8.92 -2.73 4.19
CA VAL A 121 9.55 -3.05 2.91
C VAL A 121 10.64 -4.08 3.16
N ASN A 122 10.58 -5.19 2.42
CA ASN A 122 11.73 -6.08 2.30
C ASN A 122 12.54 -5.64 1.09
N TYR A 123 13.81 -5.35 1.34
CA TYR A 123 14.79 -4.95 0.35
C TYR A 123 15.80 -6.07 0.18
N GLU A 124 15.79 -6.68 -1.00
CA GLU A 124 16.56 -7.88 -1.31
C GLU A 124 17.70 -7.50 -2.28
N ILE A 125 18.95 -7.76 -1.88
CA ILE A 125 20.14 -7.52 -2.71
C ILE A 125 20.83 -8.86 -2.97
N THR A 126 21.09 -9.17 -4.24
CA THR A 126 21.85 -10.35 -4.66
C THR A 126 23.02 -9.89 -5.50
N ASN A 127 24.26 -10.05 -5.02
CA ASN A 127 25.46 -9.57 -5.74
C ASN A 127 25.81 -10.42 -6.98
N ASP A 128 25.34 -11.67 -7.02
CA ASP A 128 25.48 -12.59 -8.15
C ASP A 128 24.19 -13.42 -8.26
N ASN A 129 23.31 -13.04 -9.18
CA ASN A 129 22.00 -13.66 -9.37
C ASN A 129 22.05 -15.13 -9.87
N CYS A 130 23.23 -15.66 -10.26
CA CYS A 130 23.39 -17.04 -10.70
C CYS A 130 23.71 -18.01 -9.56
N HIS A 131 24.39 -17.52 -8.52
CA HIS A 131 25.01 -18.39 -7.51
C HIS A 131 24.79 -17.94 -6.06
N SER A 132 24.30 -16.73 -5.84
CA SER A 132 24.07 -16.19 -4.49
C SER A 132 22.60 -16.17 -4.11
N HIS A 133 22.36 -16.23 -2.81
CA HIS A 133 21.03 -15.97 -2.24
C HIS A 133 20.90 -14.46 -1.94
N PRO A 134 19.68 -13.91 -2.01
CA PRO A 134 19.44 -12.52 -1.63
C PRO A 134 19.74 -12.30 -0.15
N ASN A 135 20.45 -11.20 0.13
CA ASN A 135 20.50 -10.61 1.46
C ASN A 135 19.27 -9.71 1.64
N VAL A 136 18.53 -9.90 2.73
CA VAL A 136 17.25 -9.21 2.97
C VAL A 136 17.40 -8.23 4.12
N GLU A 137 17.14 -6.96 3.85
CA GLU A 137 16.98 -5.90 4.84
C GLU A 137 15.50 -5.50 4.94
N THR A 138 14.99 -5.29 6.15
CA THR A 138 13.59 -4.89 6.35
C THR A 138 13.51 -3.48 6.92
N PHE A 139 12.81 -2.61 6.21
CA PHE A 139 12.49 -1.25 6.66
C PHE A 139 11.05 -1.22 7.18
N THR A 140 10.88 -0.84 8.45
CA THR A 140 9.55 -0.70 9.06
C THR A 140 9.09 0.74 9.00
N TYR A 141 7.78 0.95 8.81
CA TYR A 141 7.19 2.28 8.74
C TYR A 141 6.19 2.48 9.89
N LYS A 142 6.12 3.70 10.40
CA LYS A 142 5.19 4.09 11.47
C LYS A 142 4.19 5.11 10.97
N LEU A 143 2.95 4.97 11.42
CA LEU A 143 1.88 5.92 11.16
C LEU A 143 2.30 7.34 11.63
N VAL A 144 2.27 8.28 10.70
CA VAL A 144 2.42 9.72 10.97
C VAL A 144 1.07 10.23 11.43
N LYS A 145 1.04 10.89 12.59
CA LYS A 145 -0.18 11.47 13.19
C LYS A 145 -0.28 12.95 12.88
#